data_AF-A0A521VYQ5-F1
#
_entry.id   AF-A0A521VYQ5-F1
#
_cell.length_a   1.000
_cell.length_b   1.000
_cell.length_c   1.000
_cell.angle_alpha   90.00
_cell.angle_beta   90.00
_cell.angle_gamma   90.00
#
_symmetry.space_group_name_H-M   'P 1'
#
loop_
_entity.id
_entity.type
_entity.pdbx_description
1 polymer ?
#
loop_
_entity_poly.entity_id
_entity_poly.type
_entity_poly.pdbx_seq_one_letter_code
_entity_poly.pdbx_strand_id
1 'polypeptide(L)' 'MRGIPGERSGGEPDQASAASPFALRRQVSLETASYIGAMAGELSQLARRDGLATVSYLLDMVQLEAEQVARDRLLR' A
#
# COMPACT_ATOMS: atom_id res chain seq x y z
N MET A 1 -56.88 3.25 30.84
CA MET A 1 -56.28 2.85 29.55
C MET A 1 -54.78 3.02 29.65
N ARG A 2 -54.05 1.94 29.33
CA ARG A 2 -52.63 1.69 29.58
C ARG A 2 -51.87 1.89 28.26
N GLY A 3 -50.70 2.51 28.30
CA GLY A 3 -49.74 2.49 27.21
C GLY A 3 -48.33 2.68 27.77
N ILE A 4 -47.57 1.60 27.88
CA ILE A 4 -46.10 1.63 28.09
C ILE A 4 -45.43 1.03 26.84
N PRO A 5 -44.09 1.06 26.74
CA PRO A 5 -43.29 1.77 25.74
C PRO A 5 -42.89 0.85 24.57
N GLY A 6 -42.43 1.43 23.46
CA GLY A 6 -41.98 0.68 22.28
C GLY A 6 -40.66 1.21 21.76
N GLU A 7 -39.59 0.56 22.17
CA GLU A 7 -38.24 0.66 21.63
C GLU A 7 -38.18 0.29 20.14
N ARG A 8 -37.29 0.94 19.39
CA ARG A 8 -36.36 0.40 18.36
C ARG A 8 -35.56 1.59 17.78
N SER A 9 -34.24 1.67 18.02
CA SER A 9 -33.18 1.00 17.24
C SER A 9 -33.12 1.52 15.80
N GLY A 10 -32.02 2.00 15.22
CA GLY A 10 -30.62 2.15 15.65
C GLY A 10 -30.06 3.49 15.15
N GLY A 11 -28.87 3.93 15.55
CA GLY A 11 -27.70 3.09 15.65
C GLY A 11 -27.17 2.74 14.27
N GLU A 12 -26.81 3.74 13.47
CA GLU A 12 -25.70 3.60 12.49
C GLU A 12 -24.85 4.86 12.50
N PRO A 13 -23.93 5.01 13.46
CA PRO A 13 -22.70 5.75 13.20
C PRO A 13 -21.78 4.82 12.41
N ASP A 14 -22.03 4.60 11.12
CA ASP A 14 -21.10 3.79 10.32
C ASP A 14 -21.06 4.19 8.84
N GLN A 15 -21.09 5.50 8.60
CA GLN A 15 -20.47 6.06 7.38
C GLN A 15 -18.93 6.01 7.46
N ALA A 16 -18.35 5.06 8.21
CA ALA A 16 -17.06 4.49 7.88
C ALA A 16 -17.20 3.77 6.53
N SER A 17 -17.30 4.61 5.49
CA SER A 17 -17.30 4.31 4.08
C SER A 17 -16.34 3.15 3.83
N ALA A 18 -16.90 1.96 3.68
CA ALA A 18 -16.15 0.76 3.37
C ALA A 18 -15.34 1.08 2.12
N ALA A 19 -14.02 1.23 2.28
CA ALA A 19 -13.13 1.59 1.18
C ALA A 19 -13.44 0.66 0.02
N SER A 20 -13.80 1.24 -1.14
CA SER A 20 -14.12 0.46 -2.33
C SER A 20 -13.04 -0.61 -2.54
N PRO A 21 -13.40 -1.86 -2.88
CA PRO A 21 -12.42 -2.93 -3.11
C PRO A 21 -11.29 -2.53 -4.07
N PHE A 22 -11.55 -1.61 -4.99
CA PHE A 22 -10.54 -1.02 -5.88
C PHE A 22 -9.57 -0.08 -5.16
N ALA A 23 -10.06 0.77 -4.26
CA ALA A 23 -9.25 1.67 -3.45
C ALA A 23 -8.31 0.89 -2.52
N LEU A 24 -8.82 -0.18 -1.89
CA LEU A 24 -8.01 -1.05 -1.03
C LEU A 24 -6.90 -1.75 -1.84
N ARG A 25 -7.22 -2.30 -3.01
CA ARG A 25 -6.20 -2.93 -3.88
C ARG A 25 -5.14 -1.92 -4.34
N ARG A 26 -5.54 -0.69 -4.67
CA ARG A 26 -4.61 0.38 -5.04
C ARG A 26 -3.68 0.70 -3.86
N GLN A 27 -4.23 0.84 -2.65
CA GLN A 27 -3.45 1.13 -1.45
C GLN A 27 -2.45 0.01 -1.15
N VAL A 28 -2.90 -1.24 -1.11
CA VAL A 28 -2.03 -2.41 -0.88
C VAL A 28 -0.92 -2.48 -1.92
N SER A 29 -1.25 -2.21 -3.18
CA SER A 29 -0.24 -2.29 -4.24
C SER A 29 0.73 -1.11 -4.25
N LEU A 30 0.32 0.08 -3.76
CA LEU A 30 1.23 1.20 -3.50
C LEU A 30 2.22 0.85 -2.38
N GLU A 31 1.70 0.35 -1.26
CA GLU A 31 2.50 -0.08 -0.11
C GLU A 31 3.50 -1.18 -0.51
N THR A 32 3.05 -2.16 -1.31
CA THR A 32 3.91 -3.21 -1.85
C THR A 32 5.03 -2.64 -2.72
N ALA A 33 4.73 -1.68 -3.60
CA ALA A 33 5.73 -1.05 -4.46
C ALA A 33 6.75 -0.27 -3.62
N SER A 34 6.31 0.54 -2.66
CA SER A 34 7.22 1.25 -1.75
C SER A 34 8.12 0.32 -0.95
N TYR A 35 7.57 -0.79 -0.44
CA TYR A 35 8.33 -1.79 0.30
C TYR A 35 9.39 -2.48 -0.56
N ILE A 36 9.02 -2.90 -1.78
CA ILE A 36 9.97 -3.51 -2.73
C ILE A 36 11.09 -2.54 -3.09
N GLY A 37 10.77 -1.27 -3.34
CA GLY A 37 11.76 -0.25 -3.69
C GLY A 37 12.79 -0.04 -2.57
N ALA A 38 12.33 0.06 -1.32
CA ALA A 38 13.21 0.20 -0.16
C ALA A 38 14.13 -1.01 0.00
N MET A 39 13.59 -2.23 -0.06
CA MET A 39 14.41 -3.46 0.04
C MET A 39 15.42 -3.56 -1.10
N ALA A 40 15.03 -3.21 -2.34
CA ALA A 40 15.95 -3.25 -3.47
C ALA A 40 17.12 -2.29 -3.29
N GLY A 41 16.88 -1.09 -2.73
CA GLY A 41 17.93 -0.13 -2.40
C GLY A 41 18.90 -0.65 -1.35
N GLU A 42 18.40 -1.25 -0.26
CA GLU A 42 19.24 -1.86 0.78
C GLU A 42 20.09 -3.02 0.23
N LEU A 43 19.49 -3.89 -0.57
CA LEU A 43 20.19 -5.02 -1.20
C LEU A 43 21.21 -4.54 -2.24
N SER A 44 20.93 -3.46 -2.98
CA SER A 44 21.88 -2.89 -3.93
C SER A 44 23.15 -2.42 -3.22
N GLN A 45 22.99 -1.75 -2.07
CA GLN A 45 24.13 -1.31 -1.25
C GLN A 45 24.97 -2.50 -0.75
N LEU A 46 24.32 -3.57 -0.30
CA LEU A 46 25.00 -4.79 0.11
C LEU A 46 25.75 -5.44 -1.07
N ALA A 47 25.10 -5.57 -2.22
CA ALA A 47 25.69 -6.14 -3.42
C ALA A 47 26.91 -5.34 -3.91
N ARG A 48 26.89 -4.01 -3.82
CA ARG A 48 28.05 -3.16 -4.13
C ARG A 48 29.21 -3.43 -3.18
N ARG A 49 28.92 -3.59 -1.88
CA ARG A 49 29.94 -3.84 -0.85
C ARG A 49 30.67 -5.17 -1.09
N ASP A 50 29.97 -6.16 -1.64
CA ASP A 50 30.51 -7.50 -1.93
C ASP A 50 31.01 -7.66 -3.38
N GLY A 51 31.04 -6.57 -4.17
CA GLY A 51 31.55 -6.58 -5.55
C GLY A 51 30.63 -7.24 -6.59
N LEU A 52 29.35 -7.45 -6.26
CA LEU A 52 28.36 -8.08 -7.12
C LEU A 52 27.73 -7.06 -8.09
N ALA A 53 28.53 -6.54 -9.01
CA ALA A 53 28.15 -5.42 -9.88
C ALA A 53 26.83 -5.64 -10.64
N THR A 54 26.68 -6.79 -11.31
CA THR A 54 25.44 -7.12 -12.06
C THR A 54 24.22 -7.16 -11.15
N VAL A 55 24.36 -7.71 -9.94
CA VAL A 55 23.25 -7.79 -8.98
C VAL A 55 22.86 -6.39 -8.49
N SER A 56 23.84 -5.55 -8.14
CA SER A 56 23.56 -4.16 -7.74
C SER A 56 22.83 -3.37 -8.84
N TYR A 57 23.25 -3.53 -10.10
CA TYR A 57 22.60 -2.89 -11.23
C TYR A 57 21.14 -3.33 -11.39
N LEU A 58 20.87 -4.64 -11.30
CA LEU A 58 19.49 -5.14 -11.39
C LEU A 58 18.62 -4.63 -10.22
N LEU A 59 19.19 -4.52 -9.02
CA LEU A 59 18.49 -4.01 -7.86
C LEU A 59 18.22 -2.50 -7.96
N ASP A 60 19.14 -1.72 -8.52
CA ASP A 60 18.89 -0.31 -8.84
C ASP A 60 17.72 -0.16 -9.82
N MET A 61 17.67 -1.02 -10.85
CA MET A 61 16.57 -1.02 -11.81
C MET A 61 15.24 -1.38 -11.16
N VAL A 62 15.23 -2.39 -10.27
CA VAL A 62 14.02 -2.76 -9.51
C VAL A 62 13.55 -1.61 -8.62
N GLN A 63 14.47 -0.90 -7.97
CA GLN A 63 14.13 0.25 -7.16
C GLN A 63 13.47 1.35 -8.00
N LEU A 64 14.05 1.71 -9.15
CA LEU A 64 13.49 2.72 -10.05
C LEU A 64 12.08 2.37 -10.53
N GLU A 65 11.86 1.11 -10.94
CA GLU A 65 10.55 0.62 -11.38
C GLU A 65 9.52 0.66 -10.25
N ALA A 66 9.91 0.26 -9.04
CA ALA A 66 9.03 0.30 -7.87
C ALA A 66 8.62 1.74 -7.50
N GLU A 67 9.56 2.68 -7.56
CA GLU A 67 9.30 4.10 -7.36
C GLU A 67 8.38 4.67 -8.44
N GLN A 68 8.57 4.26 -9.70
CA GLN A 68 7.71 4.66 -10.81
C GLN A 68 6.28 4.14 -10.64
N VAL A 69 6.11 2.86 -10.27
CA VAL A 69 4.80 2.29 -9.97
C VAL A 69 4.11 3.05 -8.83
N ALA A 70 4.83 3.36 -7.75
CA ALA A 70 4.28 4.13 -6.64
C ALA A 70 3.83 5.53 -7.09
N ARG A 71 4.65 6.22 -7.91
CA ARG A 71 4.36 7.56 -8.44
C ARG A 71 3.16 7.56 -9.39
N ASP A 72 3.13 6.66 -10.35
CA ASP A 72 2.04 6.56 -11.34
C ASP A 72 0.71 6.27 -10.65
N ARG A 73 0.74 5.49 -9.57
CA ARG A 73 -0.43 5.21 -8.76
C ARG A 73 -0.80 6.32 -7.79
N LEU A 74 -0.02 7.38 -7.60
CA LEU A 74 -0.46 8.57 -6.87
C LEU A 74 -1.13 9.59 -7.81
N LEU A 75 -0.72 9.63 -9.08
CA LEU A 75 -1.18 10.62 -10.06
C LEU A 75 -2.45 10.23 -10.82
N ARG A 76 -2.86 8.96 -10.76
CA ARG A 76 -4.13 8.45 -11.33
C ARG A 76 -5.25 8.39 -10.30
#